data_AF-A0AAV2AHA1-F1
#
_entry.id   AF-A0AAV2AHA1-F1
#
_cell.length_a   1.000
_cell.length_b   1.000
_cell.length_c   1.000
_cell.angle_alpha   90.00
_cell.angle_beta   90.00
_cell.angle_gamma   90.00
#
_symmetry.space_group_name_H-M   'P 1'
#
loop_
_entity.id
_entity.type
_entity.pdbx_description
1 polymer ?
#
loop_
_entity_poly.entity_id
_entity_poly.type
_entity_poly.pdbx_seq_one_letter_code
_entity_poly.pdbx_strand_id
1 'polypeptide(L)'
;MNFQYAIRIVPVFLFVGIHALDYYILENLDMNCPSRDYCKLVEQHGNSFEDRSCECDSMCNAFRDCCIDRANLSTLISVGTKKYPCITFGDQNKVGVYIVDACPENYKDSYNLLSRCQVVDSFSNPLEAVPVTVVSSGITYKNRHCAECNGASRSSFQSWLAHLNCVALDPTNFKRLQINESSIWPKLKYSLRRWTWAVEIDDEFYRCQMAFDKPDNLSTVRLCRANTVDSCPPSFPRASVKRLCGAYSAVVYDRENSYKNPHCAICNYKRVKDLNCLDTELFMRSAKVRFPFTLLLDTDRHNETEVAKYPLCPAGQRYDPFFKKCRTLVCALPGYKRVNGECRKD
;
A
#
# COMPACT_ATOMS: atom_id res chain seq x y z
N MET A 1 -63.72 3.76 56.09
CA MET A 1 -63.18 3.38 54.76
C MET A 1 -62.60 4.64 54.14
N ASN A 2 -61.27 4.80 54.10
CA ASN A 2 -60.59 5.90 53.43
C ASN A 2 -59.56 5.30 52.46
N PHE A 3 -59.77 5.55 51.17
CA PHE A 3 -58.95 5.07 50.06
C PHE A 3 -57.66 5.91 49.96
N GLN A 4 -56.49 5.28 50.05
CA GLN A 4 -55.21 5.88 49.70
C GLN A 4 -55.05 5.94 48.18
N TYR A 5 -54.80 7.13 47.65
CA TYR A 5 -54.34 7.32 46.26
C TYR A 5 -52.84 7.05 46.18
N ALA A 6 -52.47 5.92 45.58
CA ALA A 6 -51.09 5.64 45.18
C ALA A 6 -50.82 6.25 43.81
N ILE A 7 -50.09 7.37 43.76
CA ILE A 7 -49.58 7.95 42.52
C ILE A 7 -48.42 7.07 42.04
N ARG A 8 -48.66 6.26 41.00
CA ARG A 8 -47.62 5.54 40.28
C ARG A 8 -46.86 6.51 39.38
N ILE A 9 -45.65 6.88 39.78
CA ILE A 9 -44.69 7.56 38.90
C ILE A 9 -44.20 6.52 37.89
N VAL A 10 -44.70 6.59 36.66
CA VAL A 10 -44.18 5.81 35.53
C VAL A 10 -42.92 6.53 35.03
N PRO A 11 -41.74 5.88 35.02
CA PRO A 11 -40.56 6.48 34.43
C PRO A 11 -40.76 6.56 32.92
N VAL A 12 -40.91 7.79 32.42
CA VAL A 12 -40.83 8.08 30.98
C VAL A 12 -39.38 7.86 30.56
N PHE A 13 -39.08 6.68 30.04
CA PHE A 13 -37.84 6.45 29.31
C PHE A 13 -37.90 7.28 28.03
N LEU A 14 -37.24 8.45 28.06
CA LEU A 14 -36.87 9.18 26.85
C LEU A 14 -35.93 8.29 26.04
N PHE A 15 -36.49 7.54 25.09
CA PHE A 15 -35.73 7.01 23.97
C PHE A 15 -35.23 8.21 23.18
N VAL A 16 -34.06 8.72 23.52
CA VAL A 16 -33.27 9.54 22.60
C VAL A 16 -32.93 8.59 21.45
N GLY A 17 -33.72 8.67 20.38
CA GLY A 17 -33.46 7.95 19.15
C GLY A 17 -32.00 8.20 18.78
N ILE A 18 -31.24 7.11 18.65
CA ILE A 18 -29.87 7.14 18.14
C ILE A 18 -30.01 7.50 16.66
N HIS A 19 -30.20 8.79 16.37
CA HIS A 19 -30.20 9.28 15.00
C HIS A 19 -28.85 8.88 14.40
N ALA A 20 -28.92 8.15 13.29
CA ALA A 20 -27.74 7.88 12.49
C ALA A 20 -27.10 9.24 12.16
N LEU A 21 -25.81 9.39 12.44
CA LEU A 21 -25.10 10.58 12.02
C LEU A 21 -24.94 10.49 10.50
N ASP A 22 -25.92 11.03 9.79
CA ASP A 22 -25.92 11.11 8.34
C ASP A 22 -24.87 12.11 7.87
N TYR A 23 -24.39 11.96 6.64
CA TYR A 23 -23.40 12.86 6.07
C TYR A 23 -23.90 14.31 6.04
N TYR A 24 -25.20 14.52 5.75
CA TYR A 24 -25.83 15.84 5.78
C TYR A 24 -25.61 16.61 7.10
N ILE A 25 -25.51 15.90 8.24
CA ILE A 25 -25.22 16.55 9.53
C ILE A 25 -23.78 17.05 9.57
N LEU A 26 -22.84 16.35 8.92
CA LEU A 26 -21.45 16.81 8.78
C LEU A 26 -21.35 18.02 7.85
N GLU A 27 -22.16 18.06 6.79
CA GLU A 27 -22.23 19.21 5.89
C GLU A 27 -22.71 20.47 6.61
N ASN A 28 -23.76 20.35 7.44
CA ASN A 28 -24.25 21.46 8.26
C ASN A 28 -23.26 21.95 9.33
N LEU A 29 -22.18 21.20 9.57
CA LEU A 29 -21.11 21.57 10.49
C LEU A 29 -19.87 22.12 9.75
N ASP A 30 -19.97 22.38 8.45
CA ASP A 30 -18.86 22.78 7.57
C ASP A 30 -17.67 21.80 7.63
N MET A 31 -17.97 20.51 7.74
CA MET A 31 -16.99 19.43 7.93
C MET A 31 -16.90 18.49 6.73
N ASN A 32 -17.32 18.98 5.57
CA ASN A 32 -17.25 18.31 4.28
C ASN A 32 -16.17 18.94 3.40
N CYS A 33 -15.73 18.21 2.38
CA CYS A 33 -14.79 18.73 1.37
C CYS A 33 -15.49 18.69 0.00
N PRO A 34 -16.50 19.55 -0.26
CA PRO A 34 -17.43 19.36 -1.37
C PRO A 34 -16.74 19.24 -2.74
N SER A 35 -15.72 20.06 -2.99
CA SER A 35 -14.95 20.04 -4.24
C SER A 35 -14.15 18.75 -4.46
N ARG A 36 -13.96 17.93 -3.42
CA ARG A 36 -13.14 16.72 -3.43
C ARG A 36 -13.95 15.44 -3.28
N ASP A 37 -15.14 15.52 -2.69
CA ASP A 37 -15.92 14.35 -2.24
C ASP A 37 -17.14 14.03 -3.13
N TYR A 38 -17.44 14.89 -4.12
CA TYR A 38 -18.57 14.78 -5.03
C TYR A 38 -18.13 14.80 -6.49
N CYS A 39 -18.60 13.83 -7.28
CA CYS A 39 -18.25 13.75 -8.71
C CYS A 39 -18.69 14.98 -9.50
N LYS A 40 -19.89 15.50 -9.20
CA LYS A 40 -20.42 16.71 -9.87
C LYS A 40 -19.54 17.95 -9.70
N LEU A 41 -18.74 18.01 -8.64
CA LEU A 41 -17.88 19.15 -8.31
C LEU A 41 -16.41 18.89 -8.66
N VAL A 42 -15.95 17.65 -8.58
CA VAL A 42 -14.59 17.27 -9.01
C VAL A 42 -14.36 17.58 -10.49
N GLU A 43 -15.36 17.30 -11.35
CA GLU A 43 -15.29 17.62 -12.79
C GLU A 43 -15.07 19.12 -13.07
N GLN A 44 -15.35 20.00 -12.10
CA GLN A 44 -15.22 21.45 -12.23
C GLN A 44 -13.93 22.01 -11.57
N HIS A 45 -13.28 21.26 -10.66
CA HIS A 45 -12.24 21.79 -9.77
C HIS A 45 -10.87 21.09 -9.84
N GLY A 46 -10.74 20.00 -10.60
CA GLY A 46 -9.44 19.37 -10.85
C GLY A 46 -9.56 17.86 -11.03
N ASN A 47 -8.90 17.33 -12.06
CA ASN A 47 -8.93 15.90 -12.39
C ASN A 47 -7.71 15.14 -11.84
N SER A 48 -6.80 15.82 -11.13
CA SER A 48 -5.59 15.20 -10.60
C SER A 48 -5.90 14.34 -9.38
N PHE A 49 -4.98 13.43 -9.06
CA PHE A 49 -5.11 12.60 -7.88
C PHE A 49 -5.00 13.44 -6.60
N GLU A 50 -4.34 14.59 -6.62
CA GLU A 50 -4.17 15.50 -5.49
C GLU A 50 -5.47 16.26 -5.16
N ASP A 51 -6.25 16.58 -6.19
CA ASP A 51 -7.44 17.42 -6.09
C ASP A 51 -8.68 16.67 -5.60
N ARG A 52 -8.74 15.34 -5.76
CA ARG A 52 -9.93 14.53 -5.43
C ARG A 52 -9.73 13.57 -4.26
N SER A 53 -10.74 13.36 -3.44
CA SER A 53 -10.69 12.37 -2.35
C SER A 53 -11.09 10.95 -2.78
N CYS A 54 -11.62 10.82 -3.98
CA CYS A 54 -12.39 9.67 -4.44
C CYS A 54 -12.43 9.59 -5.97
N GLU A 55 -13.03 8.52 -6.48
CA GLU A 55 -13.13 8.21 -7.91
C GLU A 55 -14.59 8.20 -8.41
N CYS A 56 -14.76 8.54 -9.68
CA CYS A 56 -16.08 8.72 -10.31
C CYS A 56 -16.36 7.72 -11.44
N ASP A 57 -15.36 6.91 -11.80
CA ASP A 57 -15.48 5.91 -12.85
C ASP A 57 -16.41 4.74 -12.46
N SER A 58 -16.71 3.87 -13.42
CA SER A 58 -17.59 2.70 -13.21
C SER A 58 -17.01 1.63 -12.28
N MET A 59 -15.68 1.59 -12.12
CA MET A 59 -14.95 0.62 -11.31
C MET A 59 -14.77 1.06 -9.85
N CYS A 60 -15.14 2.30 -9.49
CA CYS A 60 -14.89 2.82 -8.16
C CYS A 60 -15.51 1.97 -7.03
N ASN A 61 -16.62 1.27 -7.31
CA ASN A 61 -17.27 0.40 -6.34
C ASN A 61 -16.43 -0.86 -6.08
N ALA A 62 -15.74 -1.37 -7.10
CA ALA A 62 -14.85 -2.52 -6.98
C ALA A 62 -13.60 -2.18 -6.16
N PHE A 63 -13.02 -1.00 -6.36
CA PHE A 63 -11.87 -0.50 -5.58
C PHE A 63 -12.27 0.14 -4.25
N ARG A 64 -13.57 0.35 -4.03
CA ARG A 64 -14.17 0.99 -2.84
C ARG A 64 -13.65 2.41 -2.60
N ASP A 65 -13.37 3.12 -3.68
CA ASP A 65 -12.86 4.49 -3.71
C ASP A 65 -13.88 5.50 -4.26
N CYS A 66 -15.15 5.11 -4.45
CA CYS A 66 -16.19 6.02 -4.96
C CYS A 66 -16.43 7.27 -4.10
N CYS A 67 -16.75 8.37 -4.79
CA CYS A 67 -17.30 9.58 -4.18
C CYS A 67 -18.70 9.37 -3.58
N ILE A 68 -19.15 10.31 -2.75
CA ILE A 68 -20.38 10.20 -1.97
C ILE A 68 -21.61 9.97 -2.86
N ASP A 69 -21.73 10.77 -3.92
CA ASP A 69 -22.84 10.74 -4.87
C ASP A 69 -22.79 9.59 -5.88
N ARG A 70 -21.69 8.84 -5.89
CA ARG A 70 -21.48 7.67 -6.77
C ARG A 70 -21.49 6.35 -6.01
N ALA A 71 -21.18 6.38 -4.72
CA ALA A 71 -21.11 5.21 -3.86
C ALA A 71 -22.47 4.52 -3.75
N ASN A 72 -22.51 3.22 -4.07
CA ASN A 72 -23.73 2.45 -3.93
C ASN A 72 -23.74 1.73 -2.56
N LEU A 73 -24.55 2.20 -1.61
CA LEU A 73 -24.62 1.56 -0.28
C LEU A 73 -25.09 0.09 -0.33
N SER A 74 -25.81 -0.32 -1.38
CA SER A 74 -26.30 -1.69 -1.54
C SER A 74 -25.18 -2.70 -1.87
N THR A 75 -24.07 -2.26 -2.47
CA THR A 75 -22.92 -3.13 -2.80
C THR A 75 -22.03 -3.44 -1.59
N LEU A 76 -22.18 -2.71 -0.49
CA LEU A 76 -21.47 -2.97 0.77
C LEU A 76 -22.04 -4.16 1.55
N ILE A 77 -23.30 -4.47 1.31
CA ILE A 77 -24.05 -5.52 2.02
C ILE A 77 -23.97 -6.84 1.25
N SER A 78 -23.73 -6.81 -0.06
CA SER A 78 -24.01 -7.96 -0.93
C SER A 78 -22.83 -8.86 -1.29
N VAL A 79 -21.57 -8.57 -0.95
CA VAL A 79 -20.48 -9.48 -1.32
C VAL A 79 -19.36 -9.38 -0.30
N GLY A 80 -18.79 -10.53 0.09
CA GLY A 80 -17.40 -10.63 0.59
C GLY A 80 -16.41 -10.17 -0.49
N THR A 81 -16.54 -8.92 -0.90
CA THR A 81 -15.90 -8.32 -2.06
C THR A 81 -14.39 -8.38 -1.86
N LYS A 82 -13.71 -8.96 -2.86
CA LYS A 82 -12.26 -8.96 -2.97
C LYS A 82 -11.73 -7.53 -2.74
N LYS A 83 -11.12 -7.29 -1.57
CA LYS A 83 -10.51 -6.01 -1.24
C LYS A 83 -9.19 -5.94 -1.99
N TYR A 84 -9.06 -5.03 -2.95
CA TYR A 84 -7.77 -4.74 -3.56
C TYR A 84 -6.90 -4.02 -2.51
N PRO A 85 -5.77 -4.61 -2.06
CA PRO A 85 -4.88 -3.91 -1.15
C PRO A 85 -4.25 -2.70 -1.83
N CYS A 86 -3.94 -1.69 -1.02
CA CYS A 86 -3.23 -0.49 -1.44
C CYS A 86 -1.79 -0.57 -0.94
N ILE A 87 -0.80 -0.58 -1.84
CA ILE A 87 0.62 -0.57 -1.47
C ILE A 87 1.25 0.79 -1.76
N THR A 88 2.03 1.30 -0.81
CA THR A 88 2.81 2.53 -0.99
C THR A 88 4.00 2.30 -1.92
N PHE A 89 4.44 3.36 -2.59
CA PHE A 89 5.65 3.36 -3.41
C PHE A 89 6.44 4.65 -3.23
N GLY A 90 7.73 4.64 -3.56
CA GLY A 90 8.60 5.78 -3.30
C GLY A 90 8.75 6.05 -1.80
N ASP A 91 8.95 7.32 -1.49
CA ASP A 91 8.88 7.83 -0.12
C ASP A 91 7.45 8.27 0.26
N GLN A 92 6.45 7.97 -0.57
CA GLN A 92 5.08 8.41 -0.33
C GLN A 92 4.38 7.45 0.64
N ASN A 93 4.06 7.93 1.84
CA ASN A 93 3.33 7.17 2.85
C ASN A 93 1.80 7.32 2.75
N LYS A 94 1.30 8.29 1.98
CA LYS A 94 -0.15 8.56 1.82
C LYS A 94 -0.69 8.22 0.43
N VAL A 95 0.19 7.87 -0.49
CA VAL A 95 -0.14 7.52 -1.88
C VAL A 95 0.33 6.10 -2.15
N GLY A 96 -0.50 5.35 -2.86
CA GLY A 96 -0.18 3.98 -3.24
C GLY A 96 -0.81 3.59 -4.57
N VAL A 97 -0.69 2.31 -4.91
CA VAL A 97 -1.35 1.67 -6.05
C VAL A 97 -2.17 0.48 -5.56
N TYR A 98 -3.37 0.32 -6.13
CA TYR A 98 -4.17 -0.89 -5.90
C TYR A 98 -3.53 -2.09 -6.56
N ILE A 99 -3.44 -3.20 -5.82
CA ILE A 99 -2.86 -4.45 -6.31
C ILE A 99 -3.84 -5.61 -6.30
N VAL A 100 -3.59 -6.56 -7.19
CA VAL A 100 -4.17 -7.90 -7.14
C VAL A 100 -3.21 -8.82 -6.39
N ASP A 101 -3.64 -9.30 -5.23
CA ASP A 101 -2.84 -10.12 -4.30
C ASP A 101 -3.31 -11.58 -4.21
N ALA A 102 -4.34 -11.93 -4.98
CA ALA A 102 -4.92 -13.27 -5.00
C ALA A 102 -5.22 -13.76 -6.41
N CYS A 103 -5.09 -15.06 -6.57
CA CYS A 103 -5.46 -15.79 -7.78
C CYS A 103 -6.99 -15.93 -7.87
N PRO A 104 -7.54 -16.22 -9.06
CA PRO A 104 -8.96 -16.54 -9.20
C PRO A 104 -9.37 -17.73 -8.30
N GLU A 105 -10.57 -17.72 -7.74
CA GLU A 105 -11.07 -18.80 -6.87
C GLU A 105 -11.11 -20.16 -7.58
N ASN A 106 -11.34 -20.14 -8.89
CA ASN A 106 -11.37 -21.31 -9.75
C ASN A 106 -9.98 -21.69 -10.32
N TYR A 107 -8.89 -21.11 -9.82
CA TYR A 107 -7.54 -21.44 -10.28
C TYR A 107 -7.18 -22.87 -9.86
N LYS A 108 -7.06 -23.79 -10.84
CA LYS A 108 -6.90 -25.24 -10.63
C LYS A 108 -5.44 -25.73 -10.65
N ASP A 109 -4.50 -24.83 -10.86
CA ASP A 109 -3.09 -25.15 -11.12
C ASP A 109 -2.25 -25.29 -9.84
N SER A 110 -0.95 -25.54 -10.01
CA SER A 110 0.00 -25.95 -8.96
C SER A 110 -0.15 -25.15 -7.66
N TYR A 111 -0.31 -25.88 -6.55
CA TYR A 111 -0.25 -25.37 -5.18
C TYR A 111 0.94 -24.42 -4.93
N ASN A 112 2.04 -24.63 -5.67
CA ASN A 112 3.24 -23.82 -5.63
C ASN A 112 3.01 -22.36 -6.11
N LEU A 113 2.24 -22.14 -7.18
CA LEU A 113 1.99 -20.77 -7.64
C LEU A 113 0.99 -20.03 -6.74
N LEU A 114 -0.05 -20.74 -6.28
CA LEU A 114 -1.04 -20.19 -5.36
C LEU A 114 -0.39 -19.72 -4.05
N SER A 115 0.45 -20.56 -3.46
CA SER A 115 1.19 -20.23 -2.23
C SER A 115 2.17 -19.06 -2.44
N ARG A 116 2.90 -19.02 -3.56
CA ARG A 116 3.82 -17.91 -3.88
C ARG A 116 3.12 -16.57 -4.15
N CYS A 117 1.88 -16.57 -4.62
CA CYS A 117 1.09 -15.35 -4.73
C CYS A 117 0.55 -14.91 -3.36
N GLN A 118 -0.14 -15.81 -2.66
CA GLN A 118 -1.00 -15.43 -1.52
C GLN A 118 -0.35 -15.61 -0.15
N VAL A 119 0.41 -16.68 0.05
CA VAL A 119 0.81 -17.18 1.39
C VAL A 119 2.24 -16.77 1.76
N VAL A 120 3.16 -16.76 0.80
CA VAL A 120 4.55 -16.44 1.12
C VAL A 120 4.66 -14.93 1.31
N ASP A 121 4.77 -14.54 2.58
CA ASP A 121 5.37 -13.27 3.00
C ASP A 121 6.86 -13.33 2.61
N SER A 122 7.12 -13.15 1.32
CA SER A 122 8.44 -13.24 0.67
C SER A 122 9.37 -12.10 1.09
N PHE A 123 9.19 -11.52 2.28
CA PHE A 123 10.12 -10.56 2.84
C PHE A 123 11.51 -11.18 2.99
N SER A 124 11.64 -12.51 3.14
CA SER A 124 12.94 -13.19 3.10
C SER A 124 13.61 -13.16 1.72
N ASN A 125 12.85 -13.02 0.64
CA ASN A 125 13.35 -12.86 -0.73
C ASN A 125 12.71 -11.65 -1.42
N PRO A 126 13.31 -10.45 -1.25
CA PRO A 126 12.79 -9.21 -1.81
C PRO A 126 12.48 -9.26 -3.31
N LEU A 127 13.21 -10.09 -4.07
CA LEU A 127 12.98 -10.29 -5.51
C LEU A 127 11.69 -11.05 -5.85
N GLU A 128 11.20 -11.90 -4.94
CA GLU A 128 9.92 -12.61 -5.09
C GLU A 128 8.74 -11.79 -4.58
N ALA A 129 9.00 -10.76 -3.77
CA ALA A 129 8.00 -9.84 -3.25
C ALA A 129 7.74 -8.62 -4.15
N VAL A 130 8.51 -8.46 -5.23
CA VAL A 130 8.45 -7.27 -6.11
C VAL A 130 7.11 -7.21 -6.85
N PRO A 131 6.35 -6.10 -6.71
CA PRO A 131 5.15 -5.87 -7.50
C PRO A 131 5.45 -5.81 -8.99
N VAL A 132 4.49 -6.24 -9.81
CA VAL A 132 4.59 -6.16 -11.27
C VAL A 132 3.35 -5.48 -11.83
N THR A 133 3.51 -4.69 -12.88
CA THR A 133 2.40 -4.02 -13.57
C THR A 133 2.34 -4.49 -15.01
N VAL A 134 1.16 -4.92 -15.45
CA VAL A 134 0.89 -5.19 -16.87
C VAL A 134 0.84 -3.87 -17.61
N VAL A 135 1.76 -3.65 -18.55
CA VAL A 135 1.99 -2.34 -19.18
C VAL A 135 0.76 -1.86 -19.94
N SER A 136 0.09 -2.75 -20.67
CA SER A 136 -1.06 -2.40 -21.52
C SER A 136 -2.33 -2.04 -20.73
N SER A 137 -2.53 -2.64 -19.55
CA SER A 137 -3.76 -2.45 -18.76
C SER A 137 -3.58 -1.60 -17.51
N GLY A 138 -2.34 -1.36 -17.07
CA GLY A 138 -2.03 -0.67 -15.82
C GLY A 138 -2.35 -1.49 -14.56
N ILE A 139 -2.81 -2.74 -14.69
CA ILE A 139 -3.13 -3.62 -13.55
C ILE A 139 -1.84 -4.02 -12.86
N THR A 140 -1.75 -3.73 -11.56
CA THR A 140 -0.62 -4.09 -10.73
C THR A 140 -0.95 -5.33 -9.88
N TYR A 141 0.00 -6.24 -9.79
CA TYR A 141 -0.08 -7.47 -9.02
C TYR A 141 0.93 -7.44 -7.88
N LYS A 142 0.59 -8.06 -6.74
CA LYS A 142 1.45 -8.15 -5.54
C LYS A 142 2.86 -8.64 -5.90
N ASN A 143 2.94 -9.62 -6.79
CA ASN A 143 4.17 -10.13 -7.35
C ASN A 143 3.93 -10.81 -8.71
N ARG A 144 5.02 -11.24 -9.36
CA ARG A 144 4.97 -12.00 -10.63
C ARG A 144 4.08 -13.24 -10.57
N HIS A 145 3.98 -13.91 -9.42
CA HIS A 145 3.20 -15.13 -9.29
C HIS A 145 1.70 -14.82 -9.31
N CYS A 146 1.29 -13.72 -8.69
CA CYS A 146 -0.08 -13.22 -8.81
C CYS A 146 -0.42 -12.81 -10.24
N ALA A 147 0.52 -12.22 -10.98
CA ALA A 147 0.29 -11.91 -12.40
C ALA A 147 0.10 -13.20 -13.23
N GLU A 148 1.00 -14.18 -13.08
CA GLU A 148 0.95 -15.45 -13.80
C GLU A 148 -0.36 -16.21 -13.53
N CYS A 149 -0.81 -16.33 -12.27
CA CYS A 149 -2.05 -17.05 -11.95
C CYS A 149 -3.33 -16.31 -12.37
N ASN A 150 -3.25 -15.00 -12.62
CA ASN A 150 -4.34 -14.22 -13.20
C ASN A 150 -4.24 -14.14 -14.74
N GLY A 151 -3.42 -15.01 -15.36
CA GLY A 151 -3.33 -15.17 -16.81
C GLY A 151 -2.48 -14.12 -17.53
N ALA A 152 -1.73 -13.29 -16.80
CA ALA A 152 -0.80 -12.36 -17.43
C ALA A 152 0.42 -13.12 -17.98
N SER A 153 0.76 -12.84 -19.24
CA SER A 153 2.00 -13.32 -19.84
C SER A 153 3.20 -12.69 -19.15
N ARG A 154 4.28 -13.45 -18.97
CA ARG A 154 5.55 -12.91 -18.44
C ARG A 154 6.07 -11.71 -19.24
N SER A 155 5.67 -11.57 -20.51
CA SER A 155 6.16 -10.52 -21.40
C SER A 155 5.31 -9.28 -21.41
N SER A 156 4.15 -9.31 -20.74
CA SER A 156 3.23 -8.18 -20.70
C SER A 156 3.40 -7.32 -19.45
N PHE A 157 4.21 -7.75 -18.47
CA PHE A 157 4.40 -7.00 -17.22
C PHE A 157 5.84 -6.56 -16.96
N GLN A 158 5.97 -5.43 -16.28
CA GLN A 158 7.23 -4.85 -15.83
C GLN A 158 7.30 -4.91 -14.31
N SER A 159 8.47 -5.27 -13.78
CA SER A 159 8.72 -5.29 -12.33
C SER A 159 9.02 -3.90 -11.79
N TRP A 160 8.57 -3.64 -10.57
CA TRP A 160 8.94 -2.43 -9.84
C TRP A 160 10.38 -2.52 -9.33
N LEU A 161 10.98 -1.39 -8.95
CA LEU A 161 12.27 -1.41 -8.27
C LEU A 161 12.04 -1.69 -6.80
N ALA A 162 12.83 -2.59 -6.20
CA ALA A 162 12.76 -2.88 -4.78
C ALA A 162 13.96 -2.25 -4.06
N HIS A 163 13.71 -1.66 -2.90
CA HIS A 163 14.72 -1.03 -2.06
C HIS A 163 14.55 -1.48 -0.61
N LEU A 164 15.63 -1.58 0.15
CA LEU A 164 15.54 -1.58 1.61
C LEU A 164 15.79 -0.18 2.15
N ASN A 165 14.97 0.17 3.13
CA ASN A 165 14.98 1.42 3.85
C ASN A 165 15.22 1.16 5.33
N CYS A 166 16.41 1.49 5.81
CA CYS A 166 16.81 1.25 7.19
C CYS A 166 16.62 2.54 8.01
N VAL A 167 15.45 2.67 8.64
CA VAL A 167 14.94 3.91 9.28
C VAL A 167 15.92 4.53 10.29
N ALA A 168 16.70 3.69 10.98
CA ALA A 168 17.62 4.15 12.03
C ALA A 168 19.02 4.53 11.49
N LEU A 169 19.24 4.43 10.18
CA LEU A 169 20.44 4.94 9.50
C LEU A 169 20.08 6.24 8.75
N ASP A 170 19.70 7.28 9.49
CA ASP A 170 19.63 8.66 8.96
C ASP A 170 21.06 9.13 8.56
N PRO A 171 21.24 9.98 7.53
CA PRO A 171 22.52 10.64 7.22
C PRO A 171 23.33 11.13 8.44
N THR A 172 22.67 11.59 9.49
CA THR A 172 23.29 11.99 10.77
C THR A 172 23.90 10.82 11.54
N ASN A 173 23.24 9.65 11.55
CA ASN A 173 23.78 8.41 12.11
C ASN A 173 24.85 7.79 11.21
N PHE A 174 24.77 7.95 9.88
CA PHE A 174 25.81 7.53 8.95
C PHE A 174 27.16 8.20 9.24
N LYS A 175 27.16 9.51 9.43
CA LYS A 175 28.38 10.25 9.80
C LYS A 175 28.93 9.85 11.17
N ARG A 176 28.04 9.61 12.14
CA ARG A 176 28.44 9.15 13.49
C ARG A 176 29.06 7.75 13.47
N LEU A 177 28.47 6.83 12.70
CA LEU A 177 28.91 5.44 12.63
C LEU A 177 30.03 5.21 11.60
N GLN A 178 30.46 6.24 10.86
CA GLN A 178 31.47 6.16 9.79
C GLN A 178 31.18 5.06 8.75
N ILE A 179 29.90 4.81 8.49
CA ILE A 179 29.45 3.74 7.59
C ILE A 179 29.45 4.28 6.16
N ASN A 180 30.04 3.54 5.23
CA ASN A 180 29.86 3.76 3.79
C ASN A 180 28.86 2.72 3.22
N GLU A 181 28.22 3.00 2.08
CA GLU A 181 27.27 2.06 1.46
C GLU A 181 27.89 0.67 1.22
N SER A 182 29.18 0.60 0.90
CA SER A 182 29.89 -0.67 0.66
C SER A 182 30.09 -1.52 1.93
N SER A 183 30.09 -0.93 3.12
CA SER A 183 30.19 -1.65 4.41
C SER A 183 28.86 -2.19 4.93
N ILE A 184 27.73 -1.80 4.33
CA ILE A 184 26.39 -2.22 4.76
C ILE A 184 26.02 -3.58 4.19
N TRP A 185 26.29 -3.82 2.91
CA TRP A 185 25.90 -5.06 2.24
C TRP A 185 26.37 -6.34 2.95
N PRO A 186 27.62 -6.44 3.46
CA PRO A 186 28.07 -7.62 4.20
C PRO A 186 27.37 -7.81 5.56
N LYS A 187 26.84 -6.73 6.14
CA LYS A 187 26.21 -6.69 7.47
C LYS A 187 24.68 -6.85 7.42
N LEU A 188 24.10 -6.72 6.23
CA LEU A 188 22.67 -6.89 6.02
C LEU A 188 22.28 -8.37 6.12
N LYS A 189 21.33 -8.69 7.00
CA LYS A 189 20.86 -10.06 7.27
C LYS A 189 19.34 -10.09 7.41
N TYR A 190 18.72 -11.19 7.01
CA TYR A 190 17.33 -11.47 7.33
C TYR A 190 17.23 -12.14 8.70
N SER A 191 16.50 -11.53 9.63
CA SER A 191 16.28 -12.09 10.96
C SER A 191 15.04 -12.99 10.97
N LEU A 192 15.23 -14.30 11.08
CA LEU A 192 14.12 -15.26 11.24
C LEU A 192 13.32 -15.03 12.53
N ARG A 193 13.98 -14.56 13.60
CA ARG A 193 13.33 -14.27 14.88
C ARG A 193 12.38 -13.07 14.80
N ARG A 194 12.79 -12.02 14.06
CA ARG A 194 12.06 -10.75 13.96
C ARG A 194 11.29 -10.60 12.64
N TRP A 195 11.37 -11.58 11.75
CA TRP A 195 10.73 -11.59 10.44
C TRP A 195 10.97 -10.29 9.64
N THR A 196 12.21 -9.81 9.64
CA THR A 196 12.57 -8.52 9.04
C THR A 196 14.04 -8.50 8.64
N TRP A 197 14.35 -7.76 7.58
CA TRP A 197 15.74 -7.39 7.26
C TRP A 197 16.29 -6.42 8.29
N ALA A 198 17.60 -6.52 8.54
CA ALA A 198 18.31 -5.56 9.34
C ALA A 198 19.80 -5.53 9.02
N VAL A 199 20.42 -4.40 9.34
CA VAL A 199 21.87 -4.25 9.35
C VAL A 199 22.32 -4.38 10.79
N GLU A 200 23.33 -5.21 11.04
CA GLU A 200 23.93 -5.41 12.35
C GLU A 200 25.27 -4.68 12.41
N ILE A 201 25.39 -3.66 13.25
CA ILE A 201 26.59 -2.83 13.43
C ILE A 201 26.86 -2.74 14.93
N ASP A 202 28.06 -3.11 15.37
CA ASP A 202 28.48 -3.02 16.78
C ASP A 202 27.47 -3.64 17.76
N ASP A 203 26.98 -4.84 17.40
CA ASP A 203 25.94 -5.61 18.12
C ASP A 203 24.54 -4.94 18.21
N GLU A 204 24.35 -3.81 17.54
CA GLU A 204 23.06 -3.12 17.42
C GLU A 204 22.30 -3.55 16.14
N PHE A 205 20.97 -3.65 16.26
CA PHE A 205 20.10 -4.14 15.20
C PHE A 205 19.28 -3.01 14.57
N TYR A 206 19.65 -2.63 13.35
CA TYR A 206 18.98 -1.57 12.61
C TYR A 206 17.96 -2.17 11.64
N ARG A 207 16.67 -2.08 12.00
CA ARG A 207 15.58 -2.63 11.19
C ARG A 207 15.50 -1.95 9.82
N CYS A 208 15.36 -2.76 8.78
CA CYS A 208 15.12 -2.31 7.41
C CYS A 208 13.74 -2.76 6.93
N GLN A 209 13.06 -1.86 6.24
CA GLN A 209 11.76 -2.06 5.62
C GLN A 209 11.92 -2.13 4.11
N MET A 210 11.20 -3.04 3.46
CA MET A 210 11.17 -3.09 2.01
C MET A 210 10.25 -1.99 1.48
N ALA A 211 10.74 -1.24 0.52
CA ALA A 211 10.03 -0.22 -0.21
C ALA A 211 10.14 -0.52 -1.71
N PHE A 212 9.22 0.02 -2.49
CA PHE A 212 9.19 -0.21 -3.93
C PHE A 212 9.04 1.11 -4.69
N ASP A 213 9.76 1.27 -5.78
CA ASP A 213 9.61 2.41 -6.69
C ASP A 213 8.91 1.94 -7.97
N LYS A 214 7.76 2.55 -8.26
CA LYS A 214 7.01 2.32 -9.50
C LYS A 214 7.79 2.93 -10.68
N PRO A 215 8.04 2.18 -11.76
CA PRO A 215 8.65 2.71 -12.97
C PRO A 215 7.92 3.96 -13.51
N ASP A 216 8.70 4.95 -13.97
CA ASP A 216 8.18 6.23 -14.44
C ASP A 216 7.30 6.09 -15.69
N ASN A 217 7.61 5.11 -16.53
CA ASN A 217 6.84 4.82 -17.75
C ASN A 217 5.45 4.20 -17.49
N LEU A 218 5.12 3.86 -16.23
CA LEU A 218 3.82 3.31 -15.84
C LEU A 218 2.91 4.41 -15.29
N SER A 219 2.36 5.25 -16.16
CA SER A 219 1.46 6.35 -15.77
C SER A 219 -0.01 5.93 -15.62
N THR A 220 -0.39 4.77 -16.15
CA THR A 220 -1.79 4.29 -16.23
C THR A 220 -2.26 3.48 -15.02
N VAL A 221 -1.48 3.45 -13.93
CA VAL A 221 -1.85 2.71 -12.72
C VAL A 221 -2.98 3.39 -11.96
N ARG A 222 -3.87 2.61 -11.34
CA ARG A 222 -4.90 3.16 -10.44
C ARG A 222 -4.28 3.44 -9.06
N LEU A 223 -4.17 4.73 -8.75
CA LEU A 223 -3.66 5.19 -7.45
C LEU A 223 -4.70 4.98 -6.34
N CYS A 224 -4.22 4.89 -5.11
CA CYS A 224 -5.03 4.73 -3.91
C CYS A 224 -4.50 5.59 -2.76
N ARG A 225 -5.41 5.98 -1.86
CA ARG A 225 -5.08 6.71 -0.63
C ARG A 225 -4.57 5.73 0.42
N ALA A 226 -3.25 5.65 0.54
CA ALA A 226 -2.59 4.67 1.39
C ALA A 226 -2.67 5.04 2.87
N ASN A 227 -2.57 4.01 3.73
CA ASN A 227 -2.53 4.14 5.19
C ASN A 227 -3.71 4.95 5.78
N THR A 228 -4.87 4.89 5.12
CA THR A 228 -6.11 5.46 5.63
C THR A 228 -6.78 4.47 6.58
N VAL A 229 -7.29 4.96 7.70
CA VAL A 229 -8.17 4.19 8.58
C VAL A 229 -9.52 4.05 7.88
N ASP A 230 -9.85 2.83 7.47
CA ASP A 230 -11.00 2.51 6.60
C ASP A 230 -12.04 1.60 7.26
N SER A 231 -11.90 1.36 8.57
CA SER A 231 -12.76 0.47 9.34
C SER A 231 -12.92 0.94 10.78
N CYS A 232 -13.99 0.47 11.41
CA CYS A 232 -14.30 0.77 12.80
C CYS A 232 -13.89 -0.39 13.72
N PRO A 233 -13.51 -0.12 14.98
CA PRO A 233 -13.33 -1.15 16.00
C PRO A 233 -14.58 -2.06 16.09
N PRO A 234 -14.41 -3.38 16.28
CA PRO A 234 -15.53 -4.30 16.40
C PRO A 234 -16.51 -3.92 17.52
N SER A 235 -16.00 -3.32 18.61
CA SER A 235 -16.75 -2.86 19.78
C SER A 235 -17.52 -1.55 19.58
N PHE A 236 -17.37 -0.88 18.43
CA PHE A 236 -18.03 0.40 18.22
C PHE A 236 -19.56 0.24 18.11
N PRO A 237 -20.37 0.95 18.92
CA PRO A 237 -21.77 0.61 19.14
C PRO A 237 -22.72 1.05 18.01
N ARG A 238 -22.37 2.06 17.20
CA ARG A 238 -23.28 2.61 16.19
C ARG A 238 -23.09 1.94 14.83
N ALA A 239 -23.93 0.95 14.54
CA ALA A 239 -23.90 0.18 13.30
C ALA A 239 -24.06 1.05 12.03
N SER A 240 -24.87 2.12 12.09
CA SER A 240 -25.07 3.05 10.98
C SER A 240 -23.77 3.76 10.56
N VAL A 241 -23.01 4.27 11.54
CA VAL A 241 -21.70 4.90 11.31
C VAL A 241 -20.69 3.86 10.81
N LYS A 242 -20.71 2.65 11.35
CA LYS A 242 -19.86 1.54 10.88
C LYS A 242 -20.10 1.20 9.40
N ARG A 243 -21.37 1.19 8.99
CA ARG A 243 -21.77 0.99 7.59
C ARG A 243 -21.26 2.14 6.71
N LEU A 244 -21.45 3.39 7.13
CA LEU A 244 -21.03 4.57 6.37
C LEU A 244 -19.50 4.69 6.27
N CYS A 245 -18.74 4.30 7.30
CA CYS A 245 -17.28 4.23 7.23
C CYS A 245 -16.80 3.35 6.06
N GLY A 246 -17.48 2.24 5.79
CA GLY A 246 -17.14 1.39 4.65
C GLY A 246 -17.59 1.88 3.29
N ALA A 247 -18.46 2.90 3.22
CA ALA A 247 -19.37 3.13 2.10
C ALA A 247 -18.82 3.97 0.96
N TYR A 248 -18.11 5.04 1.27
CA TYR A 248 -17.63 6.02 0.31
C TYR A 248 -16.26 6.52 0.74
N SER A 249 -15.58 7.23 -0.16
CA SER A 249 -14.31 7.90 0.13
C SER A 249 -14.49 9.41 0.15
N ALA A 250 -14.00 10.03 1.22
CA ALA A 250 -14.00 11.46 1.47
C ALA A 250 -12.87 11.75 2.47
N VAL A 251 -11.63 11.54 2.02
CA VAL A 251 -10.48 11.42 2.91
C VAL A 251 -10.29 12.69 3.73
N VAL A 252 -10.18 12.51 5.05
CA VAL A 252 -9.97 13.57 6.03
C VAL A 252 -8.79 13.23 6.93
N TYR A 253 -8.18 14.27 7.49
CA TYR A 253 -6.90 14.17 8.20
C TYR A 253 -7.02 14.75 9.60
N ASP A 254 -6.53 14.04 10.62
CA ASP A 254 -6.15 14.65 11.89
C ASP A 254 -4.62 14.91 11.90
N ARG A 255 -4.05 15.31 13.04
CA ARG A 255 -2.61 15.57 13.17
C ARG A 255 -1.70 14.35 12.94
N GLU A 256 -2.25 13.15 13.07
CA GLU A 256 -1.47 11.91 13.13
C GLU A 256 -1.88 10.91 12.03
N ASN A 257 -3.14 10.92 11.64
CA ASN A 257 -3.78 9.87 10.85
C ASN A 257 -4.64 10.44 9.73
N SER A 258 -4.75 9.67 8.66
CA SER A 258 -5.72 9.87 7.60
C SER A 258 -6.84 8.85 7.76
N TYR A 259 -8.08 9.27 7.50
CA TYR A 259 -9.27 8.44 7.56
C TYR A 259 -9.93 8.40 6.21
N LYS A 260 -10.47 7.24 5.81
CA LYS A 260 -11.15 7.07 4.52
C LYS A 260 -12.29 8.09 4.34
N ASN A 261 -13.00 8.36 5.43
CA ASN A 261 -14.07 9.35 5.51
C ASN A 261 -14.29 9.81 6.96
N PRO A 262 -15.07 10.88 7.21
CA PRO A 262 -15.38 11.33 8.56
C PRO A 262 -16.04 10.28 9.45
N HIS A 263 -16.87 9.38 8.89
CA HIS A 263 -17.48 8.30 9.67
C HIS A 263 -16.44 7.32 10.24
N CYS A 264 -15.38 7.03 9.48
CA CYS A 264 -14.25 6.26 9.99
C CYS A 264 -13.49 6.99 11.09
N ALA A 265 -13.33 8.32 11.00
CA ALA A 265 -12.72 9.11 12.07
C ALA A 265 -13.57 9.08 13.35
N ILE A 266 -14.88 9.28 13.21
CA ILE A 266 -15.83 9.26 14.33
C ILE A 266 -15.83 7.91 15.04
N CYS A 267 -15.85 6.80 14.30
CA CYS A 267 -15.85 5.48 14.93
C CYS A 267 -14.49 5.06 15.50
N ASN A 268 -13.43 5.80 15.19
CA ASN A 268 -12.12 5.72 15.83
C ASN A 268 -11.91 6.85 16.86
N TYR A 269 -13.02 7.35 17.43
CA TYR A 269 -13.05 8.29 18.55
C TYR A 269 -12.37 9.64 18.29
N LYS A 270 -12.28 10.05 17.02
CA LYS A 270 -11.85 11.40 16.66
C LYS A 270 -13.03 12.34 16.63
N ARG A 271 -12.79 13.57 17.10
CA ARG A 271 -13.79 14.63 17.06
C ARG A 271 -13.75 15.24 15.67
N VAL A 272 -14.93 15.45 15.09
CA VAL A 272 -15.04 15.94 13.72
C VAL A 272 -14.28 17.26 13.58
N LYS A 273 -14.42 18.20 14.53
CA LYS A 273 -13.72 19.51 14.56
C LYS A 273 -12.19 19.48 14.46
N ASP A 274 -11.56 18.34 14.73
CA ASP A 274 -10.10 18.20 14.66
C ASP A 274 -9.64 17.71 13.27
N LEU A 275 -10.59 17.50 12.34
CA LEU A 275 -10.35 16.98 11.00
C LEU A 275 -10.17 18.11 9.99
N ASN A 276 -9.31 17.87 9.00
CA ASN A 276 -9.02 18.77 7.89
C ASN A 276 -9.23 18.05 6.56
N CYS A 277 -9.59 18.82 5.54
CA CYS A 277 -9.74 18.34 4.15
C CYS A 277 -8.41 18.17 3.42
N LEU A 278 -7.39 18.92 3.83
CA LEU A 278 -6.08 18.92 3.21
C LEU A 278 -5.09 18.29 4.17
N ASP A 279 -4.24 17.44 3.62
CA ASP A 279 -3.06 16.96 4.33
C ASP A 279 -1.99 18.06 4.27
N THR A 280 -1.57 18.54 5.42
CA THR A 280 -0.51 19.55 5.51
C THR A 280 0.88 18.93 5.30
N GLU A 281 0.99 17.60 5.30
CA GLU A 281 2.25 16.85 5.18
C GLU A 281 2.36 15.99 3.92
N LEU A 282 1.44 16.16 2.96
CA LEU A 282 1.27 15.31 1.76
C LEU A 282 2.58 15.06 0.96
N PHE A 283 3.64 15.85 1.18
CA PHE A 283 4.94 15.70 0.51
C PHE A 283 6.19 15.96 1.39
N MET A 284 6.17 15.64 2.69
CA MET A 284 7.43 15.64 3.45
C MET A 284 8.33 14.47 3.02
N ARG A 285 9.18 14.70 2.01
CA ARG A 285 10.22 13.76 1.57
C ARG A 285 11.22 13.55 2.71
N SER A 286 11.11 12.43 3.41
CA SER A 286 12.14 12.02 4.35
C SER A 286 13.35 11.52 3.54
N ALA A 287 14.50 12.19 3.65
CA ALA A 287 15.75 11.72 3.08
C ALA A 287 16.18 10.42 3.77
N LYS A 288 15.80 9.27 3.21
CA LYS A 288 16.15 7.95 3.72
C LYS A 288 17.18 7.30 2.81
N VAL A 289 18.16 6.61 3.39
CA VAL A 289 19.13 5.86 2.61
C VAL A 289 18.47 4.62 2.03
N ARG A 290 18.58 4.45 0.70
CA ARG A 290 17.92 3.39 -0.06
C ARG A 290 18.94 2.42 -0.61
N PHE A 291 18.72 1.13 -0.37
CA PHE A 291 19.55 0.05 -0.92
C PHE A 291 18.78 -0.67 -2.03
N PRO A 292 19.05 -0.40 -3.32
CA PRO A 292 18.30 -1.03 -4.41
C PRO A 292 18.64 -2.53 -4.55
N PHE A 293 17.62 -3.38 -4.54
CA PHE A 293 17.69 -4.82 -4.78
C PHE A 293 17.72 -5.16 -6.27
N THR A 294 16.99 -4.39 -7.07
CA THR A 294 16.85 -4.62 -8.50
C THR A 294 18.10 -4.21 -9.28
N LEU A 295 18.91 -3.28 -8.74
CA LEU A 295 20.22 -2.94 -9.31
C LEU A 295 21.27 -4.05 -9.12
N LEU A 296 21.05 -5.01 -8.23
CA LEU A 296 21.94 -6.19 -8.11
C LEU A 296 21.70 -7.23 -9.23
N LEU A 297 20.66 -7.01 -10.05
CA LEU A 297 20.38 -7.77 -11.27
C LEU A 297 20.46 -6.91 -12.54
N ASP A 298 20.82 -5.62 -12.41
CA ASP A 298 21.01 -4.74 -13.54
C ASP A 298 22.26 -5.17 -14.33
N THR A 299 22.03 -5.51 -15.59
CA THR A 299 23.01 -6.05 -16.51
C THR A 299 23.96 -4.99 -17.08
N ASP A 300 23.74 -3.69 -16.81
CA ASP A 300 24.42 -2.61 -17.55
C ASP A 300 25.29 -1.66 -16.69
N ARG A 301 25.91 -2.15 -15.61
CA ARG A 301 27.05 -1.43 -15.00
C ARG A 301 28.36 -1.73 -15.74
N HIS A 302 28.49 -1.18 -16.94
CA HIS A 302 29.79 -1.01 -17.59
C HIS A 302 30.47 0.23 -16.98
N ASN A 303 31.65 0.02 -16.39
CA ASN A 303 32.56 1.02 -15.82
C ASN A 303 32.23 1.56 -14.42
N GLU A 304 32.58 0.83 -13.36
CA GLU A 304 33.27 1.43 -12.20
C GLU A 304 34.30 0.45 -11.64
N THR A 305 35.53 0.93 -11.48
CA THR A 305 36.79 0.24 -11.21
C THR A 305 36.98 -0.25 -9.76
N GLU A 306 35.91 -0.45 -8.99
CA GLU A 306 36.01 -1.00 -7.65
C GLU A 306 35.19 -2.28 -7.53
N VAL A 307 35.80 -3.39 -7.96
CA VAL A 307 35.32 -4.73 -7.66
C VAL A 307 35.48 -4.95 -6.16
N ALA A 308 34.43 -4.63 -5.40
CA ALA A 308 34.29 -5.12 -4.04
C ALA A 308 34.52 -6.64 -4.02
N LYS A 309 35.23 -7.10 -2.99
CA LYS A 309 35.73 -8.47 -2.72
C LYS A 309 34.63 -9.55 -2.64
N TYR A 310 33.85 -9.72 -3.71
CA TYR A 310 32.86 -10.78 -3.81
C TYR A 310 33.49 -12.02 -4.47
N PRO A 311 33.09 -13.23 -4.07
CA PRO A 311 33.56 -14.44 -4.73
C PRO A 311 33.20 -14.43 -6.21
N LEU A 312 34.16 -14.83 -7.05
CA LEU A 312 33.97 -14.98 -8.50
C LEU A 312 32.88 -16.02 -8.75
N CYS A 313 31.77 -15.58 -9.34
CA CYS A 313 30.71 -16.48 -9.77
C CYS A 313 31.03 -17.16 -11.11
N PRO A 314 30.47 -18.36 -11.38
CA PRO A 314 30.56 -18.99 -12.68
C PRO A 314 30.06 -18.07 -13.81
N ALA A 315 30.57 -18.27 -15.02
CA ALA A 315 30.16 -17.50 -16.20
C ALA A 315 28.63 -17.48 -16.36
N GLY A 316 28.07 -16.29 -16.62
CA GLY A 316 26.61 -16.08 -16.72
C GLY A 316 25.89 -15.88 -15.39
N GLN A 317 26.56 -16.07 -14.24
CA GLN A 317 26.00 -15.83 -12.92
C GLN A 317 26.53 -14.52 -12.30
N ARG A 318 25.78 -13.98 -11.34
CA ARG A 318 26.20 -12.86 -10.48
C ARG A 318 26.05 -13.23 -9.02
N TYR A 319 26.93 -12.70 -8.20
CA TYR A 319 26.90 -12.94 -6.76
C TYR A 319 25.73 -12.15 -6.17
N ASP A 320 24.82 -12.86 -5.53
CA ASP A 320 23.77 -12.29 -4.71
C ASP A 320 24.33 -12.13 -3.28
N PRO A 321 24.64 -10.89 -2.84
CA PRO A 321 25.24 -10.65 -1.54
C PRO A 321 24.28 -10.95 -0.38
N PHE A 322 22.97 -11.00 -0.62
CA PHE A 322 21.97 -11.25 0.42
C PHE A 322 21.88 -12.73 0.77
N PHE A 323 21.87 -13.58 -0.25
CA PHE A 323 21.78 -15.03 -0.09
C PHE A 323 23.14 -15.73 -0.11
N LYS A 324 24.21 -14.94 -0.28
CA LYS A 324 25.61 -15.40 -0.33
C LYS A 324 25.82 -16.54 -1.32
N LYS A 325 25.17 -16.44 -2.49
CA LYS A 325 25.20 -17.46 -3.54
C LYS A 325 25.26 -16.81 -4.92
N CYS A 326 25.79 -17.53 -5.88
CA CYS A 326 25.73 -17.11 -7.28
C CYS A 326 24.35 -17.44 -7.86
N ARG A 327 23.77 -16.49 -8.60
CA ARG A 327 22.51 -16.66 -9.31
C ARG A 327 22.70 -16.46 -10.80
N THR A 328 22.07 -17.31 -11.60
CA THR A 328 21.95 -17.09 -13.04
C THR A 328 21.12 -15.83 -13.27
N LEU A 329 21.71 -14.84 -13.96
CA LEU A 329 20.94 -13.70 -14.42
C LEU A 329 20.08 -14.14 -15.60
N VAL A 330 18.77 -14.03 -15.43
CA VAL A 330 17.79 -14.22 -16.49
C VAL A 330 17.31 -12.84 -16.90
N CYS A 331 17.21 -12.60 -18.20
CA CYS A 331 16.65 -11.33 -18.70
C CYS A 331 15.23 -11.15 -18.16
N ALA A 332 14.96 -9.99 -17.60
CA ALA A 332 13.68 -9.68 -16.97
C ALA A 332 12.50 -9.73 -17.96
N LEU A 333 12.79 -9.55 -19.25
CA LEU A 333 11.83 -9.56 -20.36
C LEU A 333 11.85 -10.92 -21.08
N PRO A 334 10.72 -11.60 -21.31
CA PRO A 334 10.68 -12.84 -22.07
C PRO A 334 10.92 -12.64 -23.56
N GLY A 335 11.49 -13.66 -24.18
CA GLY A 335 12.02 -13.57 -25.53
C GLY A 335 13.31 -12.75 -25.59
N TYR A 336 13.91 -12.40 -24.45
CA TYR A 336 15.27 -11.86 -24.40
C TYR A 336 16.21 -12.91 -23.81
N LYS A 337 17.29 -13.21 -24.54
CA LYS A 337 18.42 -13.99 -24.03
C LYS A 337 19.58 -13.07 -23.75
N ARG A 338 20.41 -13.51 -22.82
CA ARG A 338 21.63 -12.78 -22.48
C ARG A 338 22.70 -13.08 -23.52
N VAL A 339 23.01 -12.11 -24.36
CA VAL A 339 24.04 -12.18 -25.42
C VAL A 339 25.11 -11.15 -25.08
N ASN A 340 26.34 -11.62 -24.82
CA ASN A 340 27.48 -10.76 -24.43
C ASN A 340 27.25 -9.87 -23.20
N GLY A 341 26.48 -10.37 -22.23
CA GLY A 341 26.20 -9.64 -21.00
C GLY A 341 24.93 -8.80 -21.04
N GLU A 342 24.46 -8.43 -22.22
CA GLU A 342 23.24 -7.65 -22.48
C GLU A 342 22.02 -8.54 -22.73
N CYS A 343 20.83 -8.05 -22.40
CA CYS A 343 19.59 -8.71 -22.76
C CYS A 343 19.18 -8.32 -24.18
N ARG A 344 19.23 -9.29 -25.10
CA ARG A 344 18.83 -9.11 -26.51
C ARG A 344 17.66 -10.01 -26.85
N LYS A 345 16.77 -9.51 -27.69
CA LYS A 345 15.61 -10.25 -28.16
C LYS A 345 16.07 -11.43 -29.02
N ASP A 346 15.59 -12.63 -28.69
CA ASP A 346 15.71 -13.86 -29.48
C ASP A 346 15.05 -13.73 -30.85
#